data_AF-A0A0L0FWG3-F1
#
_entry.id   AF-A0A0L0FWG3-F1
#
_cell.length_a   1.000
_cell.length_b   1.000
_cell.length_c   1.000
_cell.angle_alpha   90.00
_cell.angle_beta   90.00
_cell.angle_gamma   90.00
#
_symmetry.space_group_name_H-M   'P 1'
#
loop_
_entity.id
_entity.type
_entity.pdbx_description
1 polymer ?
#
loop_
_entity_poly.entity_id
_entity_poly.type
_entity_poly.pdbx_seq_one_letter_code
_entity_poly.pdbx_strand_id
1 'polypeptide(L)'
;MIKDKQHRPGQSLNLEINRMPALQSVQPGDKVYVRSRPRKVGKSVAFCDLELYRIPTPSSGTVDDSHVDSEREVLATGRHTKYLDMGKAWDVATHPLLISTARKYSQRYFENNQHTPDDKNPSCSVKGGGVDVIGSTWKGLGLQTGSQVNPIEDFLMSYPPGTRKYNATLEVSAATQNPMGNLHGGAAACAAEMAVALAQDAWEQDSTTSAPYTREDLVSMSADFMRPSKGKVLVLVTRLFESPAIEVSFISYKSKDMEPSCKVVCVMGQQGRKD
;
A
#
# COMPACT_ATOMS: atom_id res chain seq x y z
N MET A 1 -4.34 -29.64 -9.29
CA MET A 1 -4.02 -28.27 -9.71
C MET A 1 -5.18 -27.38 -9.28
N ILE A 2 -5.03 -26.59 -8.22
CA ILE A 2 -6.08 -25.69 -7.73
C ILE A 2 -6.25 -24.60 -8.79
N LYS A 3 -7.33 -24.71 -9.59
CA LYS A 3 -7.72 -23.64 -10.50
C LYS A 3 -8.37 -22.57 -9.65
N ASP A 4 -7.63 -21.51 -9.39
CA ASP A 4 -8.21 -20.25 -8.95
C ASP A 4 -9.30 -19.85 -9.97
N LYS A 5 -10.57 -19.88 -9.55
CA LYS A 5 -11.70 -19.49 -10.40
C LYS A 5 -11.77 -17.98 -10.59
N GLN A 6 -10.98 -17.21 -9.84
CA GLN A 6 -10.94 -15.76 -9.91
C GLN A 6 -9.80 -15.33 -10.84
N HIS A 7 -10.07 -15.28 -12.15
CA HIS A 7 -9.12 -14.70 -13.08
C HIS A 7 -8.85 -13.23 -12.71
N ARG A 8 -7.60 -12.92 -12.35
CA ARG A 8 -7.20 -11.64 -11.76
C ARG A 8 -5.96 -11.06 -12.45
N PRO A 9 -6.09 -10.67 -13.73
CA PRO A 9 -4.95 -10.28 -14.55
C PRO A 9 -4.14 -9.15 -13.91
N GLY A 10 -2.87 -9.43 -13.65
CA GLY A 10 -1.88 -8.43 -13.23
C GLY A 10 -2.03 -7.99 -11.79
N GLN A 11 -2.89 -8.65 -11.03
CA GLN A 11 -3.09 -8.36 -9.63
C GLN A 11 -1.91 -8.89 -8.81
N SER A 12 -1.57 -8.15 -7.75
CA SER A 12 -0.76 -8.72 -6.67
C SER A 12 -1.56 -9.83 -6.00
N LEU A 13 -0.91 -10.89 -5.55
CA LEU A 13 -1.51 -11.96 -4.75
C LEU A 13 -1.11 -11.84 -3.29
N ASN A 14 0.18 -11.57 -3.07
CA ASN A 14 0.75 -11.38 -1.76
C ASN A 14 1.92 -10.38 -1.86
N LEU A 15 2.08 -9.54 -0.86
CA LEU A 15 3.20 -8.63 -0.69
C LEU A 15 3.66 -8.73 0.76
N GLU A 16 4.93 -9.01 0.98
CA GLU A 16 5.55 -9.00 2.30
C GLU A 16 6.71 -8.01 2.27
N ILE A 17 6.77 -7.11 3.25
CA ILE A 17 7.82 -6.12 3.40
C ILE A 17 8.27 -6.14 4.85
N ASN A 18 9.58 -6.22 5.07
CA ASN A 18 10.22 -6.11 6.36
C ASN A 18 11.17 -4.91 6.31
N ARG A 19 10.91 -3.91 7.14
CA ARG A 19 11.81 -2.77 7.34
C ARG A 19 13.00 -3.22 8.18
N MET A 20 14.18 -2.72 7.86
CA MET A 20 15.37 -2.95 8.68
C MET A 20 15.33 -2.01 9.89
N PRO A 21 15.21 -2.53 11.14
CA PRO A 21 14.94 -1.70 12.32
C PRO A 21 16.05 -0.73 12.69
N ALA A 22 17.29 -1.03 12.30
CA ALA A 22 18.47 -0.24 12.67
C ALA A 22 18.67 1.02 11.81
N LEU A 23 17.82 1.27 10.80
CA LEU A 23 18.06 2.32 9.82
C LEU A 23 17.10 3.49 9.97
N GLN A 24 17.71 4.68 9.93
CA GLN A 24 17.00 5.96 9.98
C GLN A 24 16.00 6.09 8.83
N SER A 25 14.92 6.82 9.11
CA SER A 25 13.95 7.24 8.09
C SER A 25 14.65 8.04 6.99
N VAL A 26 14.19 7.84 5.76
CA VAL A 26 14.63 8.60 4.58
C VAL A 26 14.34 10.08 4.80
N GLN A 27 15.33 10.94 4.53
CA GLN A 27 15.20 12.38 4.66
C GLN A 27 14.87 13.02 3.31
N PRO A 28 14.20 14.18 3.28
CA PRO A 28 14.02 14.95 2.06
C PRO A 28 15.37 15.19 1.35
N GLY A 29 15.44 14.89 0.05
CA GLY A 29 16.65 15.02 -0.76
C GLY A 29 17.35 13.68 -1.03
N ASP A 30 17.22 12.69 -0.13
CA ASP A 30 17.82 11.37 -0.32
C ASP A 30 17.31 10.69 -1.60
N LYS A 31 18.20 9.97 -2.28
CA LYS A 31 17.80 9.13 -3.41
C LYS A 31 17.37 7.76 -2.87
N VAL A 32 16.23 7.28 -3.34
CA VAL A 32 15.70 5.95 -2.99
C VAL A 32 15.68 5.07 -4.22
N TYR A 33 16.23 3.87 -4.11
CA TYR A 33 16.28 2.89 -5.20
C TYR A 33 15.45 1.66 -4.82
N VAL A 34 14.48 1.32 -5.67
CA VAL A 34 13.74 0.07 -5.56
C VAL A 34 14.35 -0.93 -6.52
N ARG A 35 14.84 -2.04 -5.98
CA ARG A 35 15.28 -3.18 -6.77
C ARG A 35 14.25 -4.29 -6.67
N SER A 36 13.78 -4.76 -7.82
CA SER A 36 12.96 -5.96 -7.92
C SER A 36 13.69 -7.01 -8.74
N ARG A 37 13.82 -8.22 -8.20
CA ARG A 37 14.43 -9.35 -8.89
C ARG A 37 13.42 -10.50 -9.00
N PRO A 38 13.16 -11.04 -10.21
CA PRO A 38 12.36 -12.25 -10.31
C PRO A 38 13.13 -13.42 -9.71
N ARG A 39 12.54 -14.09 -8.73
CA ARG A 39 13.08 -15.30 -8.12
C ARG A 39 12.62 -16.55 -8.86
N LYS A 40 11.32 -16.58 -9.21
CA LYS A 40 10.70 -17.67 -9.98
C LYS A 40 9.55 -17.12 -10.79
N VAL A 41 9.54 -17.42 -12.09
CA VAL A 41 8.45 -17.03 -13.00
C VAL A 41 7.79 -18.29 -13.52
N GLY A 42 6.56 -18.54 -13.09
CA GLY A 42 5.72 -19.60 -13.63
C GLY A 42 4.79 -19.08 -14.73
N LYS A 43 3.92 -19.96 -15.24
CA LYS A 43 2.95 -19.60 -16.29
C LYS A 43 1.97 -18.51 -15.85
N SER A 44 1.43 -18.63 -14.64
CA SER A 44 0.36 -17.74 -14.16
C SER A 44 0.76 -16.92 -12.94
N VAL A 45 1.94 -17.18 -12.35
CA VAL A 45 2.39 -16.53 -11.11
C VAL A 45 3.89 -16.26 -11.19
N ALA A 46 4.30 -15.06 -10.79
CA ALA A 46 5.69 -14.70 -10.54
C ALA A 46 5.92 -14.42 -9.06
N PHE A 47 7.10 -14.83 -8.59
CA PHE A 47 7.64 -14.54 -7.29
C PHE A 47 8.83 -13.61 -7.49
N CYS A 48 8.78 -12.44 -6.89
CA CYS A 48 9.83 -11.43 -6.96
C CYS A 48 10.34 -11.14 -5.55
N ASP A 49 11.65 -11.01 -5.42
CA ASP A 49 12.26 -10.41 -4.24
C ASP A 49 12.36 -8.90 -4.46
N LEU A 50 12.17 -8.13 -3.38
CA LEU A 50 12.21 -6.67 -3.36
C LEU A 50 13.26 -6.20 -2.36
N GLU A 51 14.04 -5.21 -2.75
CA GLU A 51 15.01 -4.52 -1.89
C GLU A 51 14.85 -3.02 -2.09
N LEU A 52 14.72 -2.29 -0.99
CA LEU A 52 14.66 -0.83 -0.98
C LEU A 52 15.99 -0.32 -0.44
N TYR A 53 16.66 0.55 -1.20
CA TYR A 53 17.92 1.15 -0.83
C TYR A 53 17.79 2.66 -0.66
N ARG A 54 18.50 3.20 0.32
CA ARG A 54 18.77 4.63 0.47
C ARG A 54 20.16 4.94 -0.07
N ILE A 55 20.30 6.09 -0.71
CA ILE A 55 21.58 6.74 -0.93
C ILE A 55 21.46 8.13 -0.30
N PRO A 56 22.11 8.34 0.85
CA PRO A 56 22.08 9.62 1.54
C PRO A 56 22.56 10.74 0.62
N THR A 57 21.94 11.91 0.72
CA THR A 57 22.48 13.09 0.04
C THR A 57 23.81 13.46 0.70
N PRO A 58 24.93 13.53 -0.03
CA PRO A 58 26.19 13.98 0.53
C PRO A 58 26.04 15.42 1.01
N SER A 59 26.59 15.72 2.18
CA SER A 59 26.55 17.04 2.80
C SER A 59 27.14 18.15 1.92
N SER A 60 27.92 17.80 0.89
CA SER A 60 28.57 18.69 -0.07
C SER A 60 27.72 19.04 -1.31
N GLY A 61 26.49 18.52 -1.46
CA GLY A 61 25.52 18.97 -2.47
C GLY A 61 25.76 18.54 -3.92
N THR A 62 26.91 17.96 -4.26
CA THR A 62 27.18 17.38 -5.59
C THR A 62 27.22 15.86 -5.51
N VAL A 63 26.23 15.20 -6.11
CA VAL A 63 26.20 13.74 -6.27
C VAL A 63 26.77 13.39 -7.64
N ASP A 64 27.94 12.77 -7.67
CA ASP A 64 28.41 12.08 -8.87
C ASP A 64 27.75 10.69 -8.92
N ASP A 65 27.01 10.40 -9.99
CA ASP A 65 26.28 9.13 -10.17
C ASP A 65 27.23 7.92 -10.35
N SER A 66 28.54 8.15 -10.42
CA SER A 66 29.55 7.09 -10.54
C SER A 66 29.81 6.29 -9.25
N HIS A 67 29.42 6.80 -8.06
CA HIS A 67 29.67 6.17 -6.75
C HIS A 67 28.45 5.48 -6.11
N VAL A 68 27.37 5.32 -6.86
CA VAL A 68 26.03 4.93 -6.37
C VAL A 68 25.98 3.51 -5.78
N ASP A 69 26.95 2.62 -6.05
CA ASP A 69 26.91 1.23 -5.56
C ASP A 69 27.54 1.03 -4.16
N SER A 70 28.49 1.86 -3.72
CA SER A 70 29.25 1.63 -2.49
C SER A 70 28.61 2.17 -1.20
N GLU A 71 27.66 3.11 -1.31
CA GLU A 71 27.03 3.79 -0.16
C GLU A 71 25.56 3.41 0.04
N ARG A 72 25.11 2.29 -0.54
CA ARG A 72 23.70 1.89 -0.44
C ARG A 72 23.36 1.26 0.91
N GLU A 73 22.43 1.87 1.62
CA GLU A 73 21.85 1.30 2.84
C GLU A 73 20.54 0.57 2.52
N VAL A 74 20.39 -0.68 2.93
CA VAL A 74 19.18 -1.48 2.68
C VAL A 74 18.07 -1.12 3.68
N LEU A 75 17.13 -0.27 3.30
CA LEU A 75 16.02 0.17 4.16
C LEU A 75 14.99 -0.92 4.45
N ALA A 76 14.67 -1.72 3.44
CA ALA A 76 13.66 -2.75 3.55
C ALA A 76 13.93 -3.88 2.57
N THR A 77 13.52 -5.08 2.94
CA THR A 77 13.49 -6.23 2.04
C THR A 77 12.09 -6.80 2.00
N GLY A 78 11.74 -7.48 0.93
CA GLY A 78 10.39 -7.98 0.76
C GLY A 78 10.26 -9.03 -0.31
N ARG A 79 9.05 -9.56 -0.41
CA ARG A 79 8.64 -10.49 -1.45
C ARG A 79 7.33 -10.02 -2.04
N HIS A 80 7.20 -10.19 -3.34
CA HIS A 80 6.00 -9.86 -4.07
C HIS A 80 5.61 -11.02 -4.95
N THR A 81 4.41 -11.54 -4.75
CA THR A 81 3.81 -12.55 -5.59
C THR A 81 2.78 -11.89 -6.49
N LYS A 82 2.94 -12.03 -7.81
CA LYS A 82 2.07 -11.40 -8.81
C LYS A 82 1.43 -12.43 -9.72
N TYR A 83 0.14 -12.26 -10.00
CA TYR A 83 -0.55 -13.05 -11.00
C TYR A 83 -0.23 -12.52 -12.40
N LEU A 84 0.33 -13.39 -13.25
CA LEU A 84 0.83 -13.06 -14.58
C LEU A 84 -0.10 -13.42 -15.71
N ASP A 85 -1.09 -14.29 -15.48
CA ASP A 85 -2.03 -14.65 -16.54
C ASP A 85 -2.93 -13.44 -16.83
N MET A 86 -2.50 -12.68 -17.82
CA MET A 86 -3.09 -11.43 -18.29
C MET A 86 -3.90 -11.65 -19.57
N GLY A 87 -4.12 -12.92 -19.94
CA GLY A 87 -4.76 -13.32 -21.19
C GLY A 87 -3.86 -13.21 -22.43
N LYS A 88 -4.40 -13.65 -23.57
CA LYS A 88 -3.67 -13.79 -24.84
C LYS A 88 -3.00 -12.50 -25.32
N ALA A 89 -3.58 -11.33 -25.03
CA ALA A 89 -3.01 -10.05 -25.42
C ALA A 89 -1.62 -9.82 -24.77
N TRP A 90 -1.45 -10.28 -23.53
CA TRP A 90 -0.17 -10.21 -22.83
C TRP A 90 0.82 -11.24 -23.34
N ASP A 91 0.37 -12.45 -23.68
CA ASP A 91 1.22 -13.46 -24.30
C ASP A 91 1.83 -12.93 -25.61
N VAL A 92 1.04 -12.19 -26.40
CA VAL A 92 1.52 -11.49 -27.60
C VAL A 92 2.47 -10.35 -27.22
N ALA A 93 2.12 -9.49 -26.26
CA ALA A 93 2.95 -8.35 -25.87
C ALA A 93 4.31 -8.75 -25.26
N THR A 94 4.38 -9.93 -24.64
CA THR A 94 5.59 -10.48 -24.01
C THR A 94 6.30 -11.52 -24.88
N HIS A 95 5.79 -11.77 -26.09
CA HIS A 95 6.42 -12.70 -27.02
C HIS A 95 7.86 -12.26 -27.30
N PRO A 96 8.87 -13.16 -27.29
CA PRO A 96 10.28 -12.78 -27.43
C PRO A 96 10.59 -11.93 -28.67
N LEU A 97 9.84 -12.13 -29.76
CA LEU A 97 9.98 -11.35 -31.00
C LEU A 97 9.39 -9.93 -30.90
N LEU A 98 8.42 -9.72 -30.01
CA LEU A 98 7.69 -8.46 -29.86
C LEU A 98 8.11 -7.68 -28.62
N ILE A 99 8.79 -8.32 -27.66
CA ILE A 99 9.11 -7.75 -26.35
C ILE A 99 9.97 -6.48 -26.44
N SER A 100 10.88 -6.39 -27.41
CA SER A 100 11.70 -5.18 -27.63
C SER A 100 10.84 -4.00 -28.09
N THR A 101 9.89 -4.24 -28.98
CA THR A 101 8.94 -3.24 -29.48
C THR A 101 7.92 -2.86 -28.41
N ALA A 102 7.37 -3.84 -27.69
CA ALA A 102 6.46 -3.62 -26.57
C ALA A 102 7.15 -2.83 -25.44
N ARG A 103 8.43 -3.11 -25.16
CA ARG A 103 9.24 -2.35 -24.19
C ARG A 103 9.43 -0.90 -24.64
N LYS A 104 9.80 -0.67 -25.90
CA LYS A 104 9.92 0.70 -26.46
C LYS A 104 8.58 1.45 -26.42
N TYR A 105 7.48 0.79 -26.74
CA TYR A 105 6.15 1.40 -26.70
C TYR A 105 5.72 1.72 -25.27
N SER A 106 5.91 0.79 -24.33
CA SER A 106 5.65 0.99 -22.91
C SER A 106 6.48 2.16 -22.37
N GLN A 107 7.77 2.21 -22.68
CA GLN A 107 8.65 3.30 -22.29
C GLN A 107 8.15 4.65 -22.83
N ARG A 108 7.81 4.75 -24.12
CA ARG A 108 7.21 5.97 -24.71
C ARG A 108 5.87 6.33 -24.07
N TYR A 109 5.03 5.35 -23.75
CA TYR A 109 3.76 5.57 -23.08
C TYR A 109 4.00 6.18 -21.69
N PHE A 110 4.96 5.67 -20.92
CA PHE A 110 5.30 6.24 -19.62
C PHE A 110 5.94 7.62 -19.76
N GLU A 111 6.85 7.84 -20.70
CA GLU A 111 7.47 9.15 -20.97
C GLU A 111 6.41 10.19 -21.38
N ASN A 112 5.44 9.81 -22.22
CA ASN A 112 4.38 10.72 -22.68
C ASN A 112 3.29 10.97 -21.63
N ASN A 113 3.06 10.01 -20.72
CA ASN A 113 2.10 10.14 -19.63
C ASN A 113 2.74 10.56 -18.30
N GLN A 114 4.05 10.77 -18.26
CA GLN A 114 4.73 11.57 -17.24
C GLN A 114 4.42 13.05 -17.49
N HIS A 115 3.13 13.40 -17.51
CA HIS A 115 2.76 14.76 -17.19
C HIS A 115 3.17 14.97 -15.73
N THR A 116 4.05 15.95 -15.49
CA THR A 116 4.17 16.57 -14.17
C THR A 116 2.75 16.76 -13.64
N PRO A 117 2.43 16.33 -12.40
CA PRO A 117 1.12 16.58 -11.84
C PRO A 117 0.85 18.07 -12.02
N ASP A 118 -0.13 18.41 -12.85
CA ASP A 118 -0.63 19.77 -12.94
C ASP A 118 -0.86 20.22 -11.48
N ASP A 119 -0.35 21.39 -11.09
CA ASP A 119 -0.54 22.04 -9.77
C ASP A 119 -2.02 22.27 -9.39
N LYS A 120 -2.95 21.75 -10.19
CA LYS A 120 -4.35 21.53 -9.85
C LYS A 120 -4.45 20.39 -8.83
N ASN A 121 -3.94 20.67 -7.64
CA ASN A 121 -4.38 20.03 -6.40
C ASN A 121 -5.91 19.86 -6.48
N PRO A 122 -6.46 18.65 -6.38
CA PRO A 122 -7.90 18.50 -6.19
C PRO A 122 -8.27 19.19 -4.88
N SER A 123 -8.83 20.39 -4.97
CA SER A 123 -9.39 21.10 -3.83
C SER A 123 -10.71 20.44 -3.48
N CYS A 124 -10.71 19.54 -2.49
CA CYS A 124 -11.94 19.12 -1.84
C CYS A 124 -12.20 20.05 -0.65
N SER A 125 -13.35 20.73 -0.68
CA SER A 125 -13.90 21.46 0.46
C SER A 125 -14.62 20.48 1.39
N VAL A 126 -14.15 20.35 2.63
CA VAL A 126 -14.86 19.61 3.67
C VAL A 126 -16.03 20.48 4.14
N LYS A 127 -17.27 20.01 3.99
CA LYS A 127 -18.45 20.61 4.61
C LYS A 127 -19.08 19.58 5.56
N GLY A 128 -19.05 19.88 6.86
CA GLY A 128 -20.02 19.34 7.83
C GLY A 128 -19.45 18.79 9.13
N GLY A 129 -19.46 19.63 10.17
CA GLY A 129 -20.00 19.34 11.52
C GLY A 129 -19.49 18.11 12.28
N GLY A 130 -18.45 18.31 13.08
CA GLY A 130 -18.10 17.42 14.19
C GLY A 130 -16.63 16.99 14.18
N VAL A 131 -15.81 17.77 14.91
CA VAL A 131 -14.39 17.57 15.22
C VAL A 131 -13.43 17.76 14.04
N ASP A 132 -13.05 19.03 13.83
CA ASP A 132 -11.93 19.46 12.98
C ASP A 132 -10.59 19.19 13.68
N VAL A 133 -9.76 18.27 13.16
CA VAL A 133 -8.29 18.31 13.35
C VAL A 133 -7.54 17.76 12.11
N ILE A 134 -6.95 18.72 11.37
CA ILE A 134 -5.61 18.80 10.75
C ILE A 134 -5.07 17.65 9.86
N GLY A 135 -4.72 18.03 8.62
CA GLY A 135 -3.72 17.31 7.82
C GLY A 135 -3.76 17.63 6.33
N SER A 136 -3.34 18.83 5.92
CA SER A 136 -3.38 19.38 4.56
C SER A 136 -2.48 18.68 3.51
N THR A 137 -1.98 17.47 3.75
CA THR A 137 -0.94 16.83 2.90
C THR A 137 -1.40 15.57 2.14
N TRP A 138 -2.61 15.05 2.38
CA TRP A 138 -2.93 13.66 2.01
C TRP A 138 -4.02 13.51 0.94
N LYS A 139 -4.16 14.50 0.06
CA LYS A 139 -5.21 14.57 -0.99
C LYS A 139 -5.07 13.53 -2.11
N GLY A 140 -3.89 12.94 -2.30
CA GLY A 140 -3.61 12.05 -3.44
C GLY A 140 -4.34 10.71 -3.44
N LEU A 141 -4.74 10.21 -2.26
CA LEU A 141 -5.47 8.93 -2.12
C LEU A 141 -6.93 9.10 -1.70
N GLY A 142 -7.40 10.33 -1.39
CA GLY A 142 -8.81 10.58 -1.09
C GLY A 142 -9.34 9.82 0.14
N LEU A 143 -8.49 9.59 1.15
CA LEU A 143 -8.87 8.90 2.38
C LEU A 143 -9.69 9.84 3.28
N GLN A 144 -10.90 9.43 3.68
CA GLN A 144 -11.76 10.21 4.58
C GLN A 144 -12.16 9.37 5.79
N THR A 145 -12.10 9.98 6.99
CA THR A 145 -12.69 9.43 8.21
C THR A 145 -14.21 9.58 8.11
N GLY A 146 -14.95 8.49 8.29
CA GLY A 146 -16.40 8.50 8.23
C GLY A 146 -16.99 8.46 9.63
N SER A 147 -17.70 9.51 10.05
CA SER A 147 -18.55 9.49 11.25
C SER A 147 -19.90 8.77 11.04
N GLN A 148 -20.24 8.42 9.79
CA GLN A 148 -21.51 7.77 9.44
C GLN A 148 -21.37 6.69 8.35
N VAL A 149 -20.85 5.51 8.70
CA VAL A 149 -21.04 4.32 7.84
C VAL A 149 -21.50 3.14 8.69
N ASN A 150 -22.77 3.16 9.08
CA ASN A 150 -23.49 1.95 9.50
C ASN A 150 -24.09 1.27 8.27
N PRO A 151 -23.39 0.21 7.79
CA PRO A 151 -23.89 -1.15 8.01
C PRO A 151 -22.79 -2.22 8.28
N ILE A 152 -21.54 -1.83 8.61
CA ILE A 152 -20.48 -2.80 8.94
C ILE A 152 -20.41 -3.08 10.45
N GLU A 153 -21.52 -2.97 11.18
CA GLU A 153 -21.57 -3.45 12.57
C GLU A 153 -21.65 -4.99 12.61
N ASP A 154 -22.27 -5.61 11.60
CA ASP A 154 -22.53 -7.06 11.56
C ASP A 154 -21.45 -7.92 10.91
N PHE A 155 -20.39 -7.34 10.31
CA PHE A 155 -19.31 -8.14 9.71
C PHE A 155 -18.36 -8.76 10.77
N LEU A 156 -18.68 -8.64 12.05
CA LEU A 156 -17.78 -9.00 13.14
C LEU A 156 -17.96 -10.47 13.54
N MET A 157 -17.05 -11.30 13.03
CA MET A 157 -16.58 -12.48 13.75
C MET A 157 -16.16 -12.10 15.18
N SER A 158 -16.24 -13.03 16.12
CA SER A 158 -15.78 -12.86 17.50
C SER A 158 -14.30 -12.44 17.53
N TYR A 159 -14.02 -11.15 17.67
CA TYR A 159 -12.65 -10.67 17.88
C TYR A 159 -12.24 -10.88 19.33
N PRO A 160 -10.92 -10.98 19.60
CA PRO A 160 -10.42 -10.95 20.96
C PRO A 160 -10.96 -9.71 21.69
N PRO A 161 -11.34 -9.85 22.98
CA PRO A 161 -11.62 -8.70 23.84
C PRO A 161 -10.52 -7.64 23.74
N GLY A 162 -10.88 -6.36 23.80
CA GLY A 162 -9.92 -5.25 23.71
C GLY A 162 -9.60 -4.74 22.30
N THR A 163 -10.12 -5.40 21.24
CA THR A 163 -9.94 -4.92 19.86
C THR A 163 -10.72 -3.62 19.63
N ARG A 164 -10.04 -2.53 19.22
CA ARG A 164 -10.71 -1.30 18.75
C ARG A 164 -10.78 -1.26 17.22
N LYS A 165 -11.84 -0.65 16.70
CA LYS A 165 -12.13 -0.60 15.26
C LYS A 165 -12.31 0.83 14.80
N TYR A 166 -11.67 1.16 13.68
CA TYR A 166 -11.77 2.44 13.01
C TYR A 166 -12.09 2.21 11.54
N ASN A 167 -12.90 3.09 10.96
CA ASN A 167 -13.30 2.98 9.56
C ASN A 167 -12.81 4.22 8.79
N ALA A 168 -12.24 3.99 7.63
CA ALA A 168 -11.93 5.02 6.65
C ALA A 168 -12.51 4.63 5.29
N THR A 169 -12.66 5.60 4.40
CA THR A 169 -13.08 5.37 3.01
C THR A 169 -12.01 5.84 2.05
N LEU A 170 -11.70 5.01 1.05
CA LEU A 170 -10.72 5.29 0.00
C LEU A 170 -11.44 5.47 -1.32
N GLU A 171 -11.32 6.66 -1.91
CA GLU A 171 -11.77 6.90 -3.28
C GLU A 171 -10.71 6.38 -4.29
N VAL A 172 -11.09 5.41 -5.10
CA VAL A 172 -10.21 4.80 -6.10
C VAL A 172 -10.29 5.58 -7.40
N SER A 173 -9.22 6.29 -7.72
CA SER A 173 -9.05 7.03 -8.98
C SER A 173 -8.38 6.18 -10.07
N ALA A 174 -8.42 6.66 -11.31
CA ALA A 174 -7.72 6.00 -12.43
C ALA A 174 -6.20 5.93 -12.20
N ALA A 175 -5.62 6.87 -11.46
CA ALA A 175 -4.18 6.91 -11.17
C ALA A 175 -3.74 5.78 -10.20
N THR A 176 -4.66 5.26 -9.38
CA THR A 176 -4.39 4.16 -8.44
C THR A 176 -4.81 2.80 -9.00
N GLN A 177 -5.32 2.76 -10.24
CA GLN A 177 -5.77 1.55 -10.91
C GLN A 177 -4.81 1.12 -12.02
N ASN A 178 -4.70 -0.20 -12.18
CA ASN A 178 -4.07 -0.75 -13.38
C ASN A 178 -4.98 -0.58 -14.61
N PRO A 179 -4.48 -0.84 -15.83
CA PRO A 179 -5.29 -0.73 -17.05
C PRO A 179 -6.54 -1.61 -17.09
N MET A 180 -6.66 -2.59 -16.19
CA MET A 180 -7.83 -3.46 -16.04
C MET A 180 -8.84 -2.93 -15.01
N GLY A 181 -8.62 -1.73 -14.46
CA GLY A 181 -9.48 -1.07 -13.46
C GLY A 181 -9.35 -1.65 -12.05
N ASN A 182 -8.31 -2.43 -11.76
CA ASN A 182 -8.06 -2.98 -10.43
C ASN A 182 -7.14 -2.07 -9.64
N LEU A 183 -7.40 -1.84 -8.35
CA LEU A 183 -6.49 -1.11 -7.46
C LEU A 183 -5.08 -1.74 -7.49
N HIS A 184 -4.06 -0.90 -7.65
CA HIS A 184 -2.67 -1.32 -7.56
C HIS A 184 -2.34 -1.82 -6.15
N GLY A 185 -1.56 -2.90 -6.07
CA GLY A 185 -1.14 -3.47 -4.78
C GLY A 185 -0.35 -2.48 -3.92
N GLY A 186 0.53 -1.68 -4.55
CA GLY A 186 1.25 -0.60 -3.86
C GLY A 186 0.32 0.50 -3.34
N ALA A 187 -0.71 0.89 -4.11
CA ALA A 187 -1.69 1.88 -3.66
C ALA A 187 -2.52 1.36 -2.46
N ALA A 188 -2.87 0.08 -2.46
CA ALA A 188 -3.53 -0.55 -1.31
C ALA A 188 -2.62 -0.57 -0.07
N ALA A 189 -1.34 -0.92 -0.22
CA ALA A 189 -0.36 -0.89 0.87
C ALA A 189 -0.23 0.52 1.49
N CYS A 190 -0.06 1.55 0.66
CA CYS A 190 -0.01 2.94 1.13
C CYS A 190 -1.30 3.37 1.82
N ALA A 191 -2.47 3.03 1.26
CA ALA A 191 -3.75 3.36 1.88
C ALA A 191 -3.92 2.65 3.24
N ALA A 192 -3.43 1.43 3.38
CA ALA A 192 -3.45 0.70 4.65
C ALA A 192 -2.57 1.38 5.70
N GLU A 193 -1.33 1.72 5.34
CA GLU A 193 -0.43 2.47 6.23
C GLU A 193 -1.04 3.80 6.70
N MET A 194 -1.69 4.54 5.80
CA MET A 194 -2.41 5.77 6.16
C MET A 194 -3.59 5.50 7.09
N ALA A 195 -4.37 4.44 6.84
CA ALA A 195 -5.49 4.07 7.70
C ALA A 195 -5.03 3.60 9.09
N VAL A 196 -3.83 3.02 9.21
CA VAL A 196 -3.19 2.72 10.50
C VAL A 196 -2.86 4.02 11.24
N ALA A 197 -2.20 4.97 10.58
CA ALA A 197 -1.84 6.25 11.20
C ALA A 197 -3.07 7.01 11.72
N LEU A 198 -4.15 7.08 10.93
CA LEU A 198 -5.41 7.69 11.36
C LEU A 198 -6.05 6.99 12.56
N ALA A 199 -5.99 5.65 12.61
CA ALA A 199 -6.52 4.89 13.73
C ALA A 199 -5.70 5.09 15.01
N GLN A 200 -4.38 5.26 14.88
CA GLN A 200 -3.51 5.61 16.01
C GLN A 200 -3.81 7.02 16.54
N ASP A 201 -3.91 8.02 15.64
CA ASP A 201 -4.24 9.39 16.03
C ASP A 201 -5.61 9.46 16.74
N ALA A 202 -6.60 8.68 16.27
CA ALA A 202 -7.91 8.57 16.92
C ALA A 202 -7.84 7.86 18.29
N TRP A 203 -7.02 6.81 18.43
CA TRP A 203 -6.81 6.13 19.70
C TRP A 203 -6.27 7.07 20.78
N GLU A 204 -5.27 7.88 20.43
CA GLU A 204 -4.64 8.84 21.34
C GLU A 204 -5.61 9.93 21.81
N GLN A 205 -6.60 10.29 20.99
CA GLN A 205 -7.66 11.24 21.36
C GLN A 205 -8.72 10.60 22.26
N ASP A 206 -9.08 9.34 22.00
CA ASP A 206 -10.16 8.64 22.71
C ASP A 206 -9.74 8.09 24.08
N SER A 207 -8.45 7.84 24.31
CA SER A 207 -7.98 7.27 25.57
C SER A 207 -7.03 8.17 26.35
N THR A 208 -7.21 8.19 27.67
CA THR A 208 -6.26 8.78 28.63
C THR A 208 -4.93 8.03 28.68
N THR A 209 -4.85 6.87 28.03
CA THR A 209 -3.66 6.03 27.93
C THR A 209 -2.97 6.25 26.59
N SER A 210 -1.64 6.38 26.58
CA SER A 210 -0.87 6.38 25.34
C SER A 210 -1.13 5.11 24.53
N ALA A 211 -1.12 5.23 23.20
CA ALA A 211 -1.14 4.07 22.34
C ALA A 211 0.06 3.15 22.66
N PRO A 212 -0.10 1.82 22.65
CA PRO A 212 0.99 0.88 22.94
C PRO A 212 2.08 0.81 21.85
N TYR A 213 1.94 1.57 20.75
CA TYR A 213 2.84 1.56 19.59
C TYR A 213 3.15 3.00 19.18
N THR A 214 4.35 3.25 18.65
CA THR A 214 4.66 4.55 18.06
C THR A 214 4.44 4.54 16.55
N ARG A 215 4.11 5.70 15.99
CA ARG A 215 3.86 5.90 14.55
C ARG A 215 5.10 5.65 13.69
N GLU A 216 6.29 5.82 14.24
CA GLU A 216 7.56 5.76 13.50
C GLU A 216 8.08 4.32 13.31
N ASP A 217 7.38 3.33 13.87
CA ASP A 217 7.89 1.98 14.01
C ASP A 217 7.21 0.96 13.09
N LEU A 218 6.79 1.28 11.86
CA LEU A 218 6.35 0.21 10.96
C LEU A 218 7.51 -0.77 10.72
N VAL A 219 7.45 -1.97 11.32
CA VAL A 219 8.49 -3.00 11.28
C VAL A 219 8.27 -3.91 10.08
N SER A 220 7.03 -4.32 9.85
CA SER A 220 6.70 -5.14 8.69
C SER A 220 5.28 -4.90 8.22
N MET A 221 5.03 -5.22 6.96
CA MET A 221 3.72 -5.19 6.33
C MET A 221 3.54 -6.46 5.50
N SER A 222 2.42 -7.14 5.67
CA SER A 222 1.98 -8.20 4.78
C SER A 222 0.63 -7.83 4.19
N ALA A 223 0.45 -7.98 2.88
CA ALA A 223 -0.80 -7.73 2.19
C ALA A 223 -1.21 -8.95 1.36
N ASP A 224 -2.35 -9.52 1.69
CA ASP A 224 -2.98 -10.63 0.97
C ASP A 224 -4.14 -10.09 0.13
N PHE A 225 -4.02 -10.27 -1.18
CA PHE A 225 -4.98 -9.79 -2.17
C PHE A 225 -5.91 -10.94 -2.57
N MET A 226 -7.00 -11.08 -1.82
CA MET A 226 -7.93 -12.21 -1.98
C MET A 226 -8.69 -12.16 -3.30
N ARG A 227 -9.09 -10.96 -3.76
CA ARG A 227 -9.82 -10.74 -5.02
C ARG A 227 -9.52 -9.37 -5.62
N PRO A 228 -9.86 -9.11 -6.90
CA PRO A 228 -9.74 -7.78 -7.48
C PRO A 228 -10.51 -6.71 -6.69
N SER A 229 -9.79 -5.74 -6.15
CA SER A 229 -10.40 -4.55 -5.53
C SER A 229 -10.86 -3.61 -6.64
N LYS A 230 -12.14 -3.73 -7.00
CA LYS A 230 -12.84 -2.88 -7.97
C LYS A 230 -13.88 -2.03 -7.26
N GLY A 231 -14.13 -0.84 -7.79
CA GLY A 231 -15.09 0.11 -7.26
C GLY A 231 -14.55 1.52 -7.30
N LYS A 232 -15.43 2.50 -7.12
CA LYS A 232 -15.03 3.90 -6.93
C LYS A 232 -14.67 4.20 -5.48
N VAL A 233 -15.25 3.48 -4.53
CA VAL A 233 -15.02 3.68 -3.09
C VAL A 233 -14.81 2.32 -2.44
N LEU A 234 -13.75 2.21 -1.64
CA LEU A 234 -13.46 1.07 -0.78
C LEU A 234 -13.57 1.52 0.67
N VAL A 235 -14.10 0.67 1.55
CA VAL A 235 -14.10 0.90 2.99
C VAL A 235 -12.90 0.18 3.59
N LEU A 236 -12.07 0.90 4.32
CA LEU A 236 -10.94 0.38 5.06
C LEU A 236 -11.37 0.22 6.50
N VAL A 237 -11.39 -1.03 6.97
CA VAL A 237 -11.65 -1.37 8.36
C VAL A 237 -10.32 -1.64 9.04
N THR A 238 -9.88 -0.71 9.88
CA THR A 238 -8.65 -0.83 10.68
C THR A 238 -8.98 -1.38 12.06
N ARG A 239 -8.30 -2.44 12.46
CA ARG A 239 -8.44 -3.11 13.75
C ARG A 239 -7.13 -2.98 14.51
N LEU A 240 -7.18 -2.29 15.65
CA LEU A 240 -6.10 -2.17 16.61
C LEU A 240 -6.30 -3.25 17.69
N PHE A 241 -5.33 -4.14 17.81
CA PHE A 241 -5.29 -5.16 18.87
C PHE A 241 -4.49 -4.63 20.07
N GLU A 242 -4.39 -5.41 21.15
CA GLU A 242 -3.41 -5.13 22.22
C GLU A 242 -1.99 -5.58 21.83
N SER A 243 -1.86 -6.42 20.80
CA SER A 243 -0.59 -6.82 20.19
C SER A 243 -0.12 -5.79 19.16
N PRO A 244 1.19 -5.71 18.85
CA PRO A 244 1.75 -4.77 17.85
C PRO A 244 1.24 -4.97 16.41
N ALA A 245 0.43 -6.01 16.17
CA ALA A 245 -0.20 -6.19 14.88
C ALA A 245 -1.40 -5.25 14.75
N ILE A 246 -1.56 -4.68 13.56
CA ILE A 246 -2.69 -3.85 13.17
C ILE A 246 -3.20 -4.40 11.85
N GLU A 247 -4.49 -4.68 11.79
CA GLU A 247 -5.09 -5.27 10.59
C GLU A 247 -5.96 -4.23 9.87
N VAL A 248 -5.74 -4.07 8.57
CA VAL A 248 -6.58 -3.25 7.69
C VAL A 248 -7.24 -4.13 6.64
N SER A 249 -8.57 -4.12 6.59
CA SER A 249 -9.35 -4.86 5.59
C SER A 249 -10.01 -3.92 4.59
N PHE A 250 -9.84 -4.20 3.29
CA PHE A 250 -10.43 -3.43 2.20
C PHE A 250 -11.73 -4.06 1.75
N ILE A 251 -12.87 -3.46 2.06
CA ILE A 251 -14.20 -3.97 1.71
C ILE A 251 -14.76 -3.16 0.54
N SER A 252 -15.23 -3.84 -0.50
CA SER A 252 -15.88 -3.18 -1.64
C SER A 252 -17.38 -3.07 -1.39
N TYR A 253 -17.92 -1.85 -1.41
CA TYR A 253 -19.33 -1.55 -1.13
C TYR A 253 -20.32 -2.21 -2.10
N LYS A 254 -19.83 -2.69 -3.26
CA LYS A 254 -20.68 -3.34 -4.28
C LYS A 254 -20.84 -4.85 -4.10
N SER A 255 -20.09 -5.49 -3.20
CA SER A 255 -20.25 -6.93 -2.99
C SER A 255 -21.39 -7.18 -2.02
N LYS A 256 -22.39 -7.97 -2.43
CA LYS A 256 -23.51 -8.39 -1.56
C LYS A 256 -23.01 -9.08 -0.28
N ASP A 257 -21.84 -9.69 -0.35
CA ASP A 257 -21.27 -10.51 0.71
C ASP A 257 -20.34 -9.72 1.65
N MET A 258 -20.13 -8.41 1.42
CA MET A 258 -19.26 -7.51 2.21
C MET A 258 -17.86 -8.06 2.50
N GLU A 259 -17.41 -9.03 1.72
CA GLU A 259 -16.18 -9.74 2.00
C GLU A 259 -14.95 -8.87 1.63
N PRO A 260 -13.84 -9.02 2.37
CA PRO A 260 -12.64 -8.24 2.12
C PRO A 260 -11.98 -8.61 0.78
N SER A 261 -11.58 -7.60 0.02
CA SER A 261 -10.84 -7.74 -1.23
C SER A 261 -9.34 -7.83 -1.04
N CYS A 262 -8.84 -7.15 -0.01
CA CYS A 262 -7.46 -7.17 0.42
C CYS A 262 -7.44 -7.14 1.94
N LYS A 263 -6.50 -7.86 2.53
CA LYS A 263 -6.19 -7.82 3.96
C LYS A 263 -4.74 -7.40 4.08
N VAL A 264 -4.49 -6.34 4.83
CA VAL A 264 -3.15 -5.86 5.14
C VAL A 264 -2.94 -6.02 6.64
N VAL A 265 -1.80 -6.55 7.04
CA VAL A 265 -1.35 -6.65 8.42
C VAL A 265 -0.08 -5.85 8.54
N CYS A 266 -0.12 -4.78 9.33
CA CYS A 266 1.02 -3.96 9.68
C CYS A 266 1.49 -4.39 11.07
N VAL A 267 2.78 -4.64 11.24
CA VAL A 267 3.39 -4.86 12.55
C VAL A 267 4.16 -3.63 12.93
N MET A 268 3.75 -2.99 14.02
CA MET A 268 4.42 -1.83 14.59
C MET A 268 5.47 -2.26 15.61
N GLY A 269 6.53 -1.47 15.80
CA GLY A 269 7.45 -1.66 16.89
C GLY A 269 6.77 -1.37 18.22
N GLN A 270 7.17 -2.12 19.23
CA GLN A 270 6.72 -1.86 20.59
C GLN A 270 7.52 -0.70 21.15
N GLN A 271 6.82 0.29 21.70
CA GLN A 271 7.49 1.32 22.49
C GLN A 271 8.12 0.61 23.68
N GLY A 272 9.46 0.61 23.75
CA GLY A 272 10.20 -0.22 24.68
C GLY A 272 9.62 -0.17 26.10
N ARG A 273 9.08 -1.29 26.59
CA ARG A 273 9.23 -1.60 28.00
C ARG A 273 10.73 -1.70 28.22
N LYS A 274 11.33 -0.59 28.68
CA LYS A 274 12.61 -0.69 29.37
C LYS A 274 12.33 -1.56 30.59
N ASP A 275 12.62 -2.84 30.47
CA ASP A 275 12.75 -3.72 31.64
C ASP A 275 13.87 -3.19 32.55
#